data_AF-A0A9D1SKN1-F1
#
_entry.id   AF-A0A9D1SKN1-F1
#
_cell.length_a   1.000
_cell.length_b   1.000
_cell.length_c   1.000
_cell.angle_alpha   90.00
_cell.angle_beta   90.00
_cell.angle_gamma   90.00
#
_symmetry.space_group_name_H-M   'P 1'
#
loop_
_entity.id
_entity.type
_entity.pdbx_description
1 polymer ?
#
loop_
_entity_poly.entity_id
_entity_poly.type
_entity_poly.pdbx_seq_one_letter_code
_entity_poly.pdbx_strand_id
1 'polypeptide(L)'
;MALAFLVFSIILLIIYFGFTNILTKRWAFWRYTFFSLVLLVLATSFLTDIWTGIILYGLILFFSASTFPFLFKKNKGKQPVYGRFVLAETGFATGFCAFMLSLQTLLLWFLPNELVITISSLIQFIYLLMPLSYIIYYLIDHDLLNSDYFVAIYQSTWNGVKNFAKTAFSLKGYMAIIMSIVIIIGGLYCLNGLLEVKLPQATQQIIAMLVLCIVSFFNMKAAFKKSIFYIIVVESLVYLKGLKEWQKYKTKNPATAYLDGEKTAKEQNYVLVIGESQSRDHLSAYGYARQTTPWLNEKKQDDDFILFKNAYSCHVMTAYVMAKVLTESNQYNQ
;
A
#
# COMPACT_ATOMS: atom_id res chain seq x y z
N MET A 1 -30.68 -4.92 19.02
CA MET A 1 -29.23 -5.23 19.00
C MET A 1 -28.65 -4.96 17.60
N ALA A 2 -28.90 -5.79 16.58
CA ALA A 2 -28.42 -5.57 15.19
C ALA A 2 -28.65 -4.15 14.60
N LEU A 3 -29.75 -3.47 14.99
CA LEU A 3 -30.05 -2.11 14.57
C LEU A 3 -29.01 -1.08 15.03
N ALA A 4 -28.42 -1.22 16.22
CA ALA A 4 -27.42 -0.27 16.73
C ALA A 4 -26.10 -0.36 15.94
N PHE A 5 -25.65 -1.58 15.62
CA PHE A 5 -24.46 -1.81 14.79
C PHE A 5 -24.68 -1.34 13.35
N LEU A 6 -25.88 -1.58 12.81
CA LEU A 6 -26.30 -1.09 11.49
C LEU A 6 -26.26 0.45 11.47
N VAL A 7 -26.87 1.11 12.46
CA VAL A 7 -26.90 2.57 12.55
C VAL A 7 -25.48 3.14 12.66
N PHE A 8 -24.61 2.53 13.47
CA PHE A 8 -23.20 2.93 13.55
C PHE A 8 -22.48 2.78 12.20
N SER A 9 -22.66 1.65 11.52
CA SER A 9 -22.06 1.39 10.20
C SER A 9 -22.60 2.35 9.12
N ILE A 10 -23.88 2.69 9.18
CA ILE A 10 -24.53 3.67 8.30
C ILE A 10 -24.02 5.08 8.59
N ILE A 11 -23.87 5.48 9.85
CA ILE A 11 -23.30 6.78 10.23
C ILE A 11 -21.87 6.90 9.70
N LEU A 12 -21.06 5.86 9.86
CA LEU A 12 -19.70 5.81 9.30
C LEU A 12 -19.73 5.99 7.77
N LEU A 13 -20.64 5.33 7.07
CA LEU A 13 -20.82 5.49 5.63
C LEU A 13 -21.27 6.89 5.24
N ILE A 14 -22.20 7.50 5.99
CA ILE A 14 -22.71 8.85 5.71
C ILE A 14 -21.59 9.88 5.88
N ILE A 15 -20.85 9.81 6.98
CA ILE A 15 -19.67 10.66 7.24
C ILE A 15 -18.71 10.52 6.06
N TYR A 16 -18.45 9.29 5.64
CA TYR A 16 -17.53 8.97 4.57
C TYR A 16 -18.01 9.41 3.18
N PHE A 17 -19.32 9.34 2.91
CA PHE A 17 -19.90 9.84 1.69
C PHE A 17 -19.78 11.36 1.53
N GLY A 18 -19.75 12.10 2.65
CA GLY A 18 -19.48 13.54 2.67
C GLY A 18 -18.08 13.93 2.16
N PHE A 19 -17.11 13.01 2.17
CA PHE A 19 -15.73 13.26 1.71
C PHE A 19 -15.48 12.91 0.23
N THR A 20 -16.49 12.45 -0.52
CA THR A 20 -16.29 11.77 -1.82
C THR A 20 -16.99 12.49 -2.98
N ASN A 21 -16.38 12.50 -4.17
CA ASN A 21 -17.06 13.03 -5.35
C ASN A 21 -18.19 12.07 -5.76
N ILE A 22 -19.44 12.55 -5.68
CA ILE A 22 -20.65 11.81 -6.06
C ILE A 22 -20.55 11.30 -7.51
N LEU A 23 -19.94 12.07 -8.42
CA LEU A 23 -19.82 11.74 -9.85
C LEU A 23 -18.88 10.56 -10.15
N THR A 24 -18.05 10.15 -9.19
CA THR A 24 -17.09 9.04 -9.36
C THR A 24 -17.57 7.73 -8.74
N LYS A 25 -18.79 7.71 -8.19
CA LYS A 25 -19.41 6.55 -7.55
C LYS A 25 -20.02 5.64 -8.61
N ARG A 26 -19.24 4.69 -9.15
CA ARG A 26 -19.79 3.68 -10.07
C ARG A 26 -20.69 2.69 -9.32
N TRP A 27 -21.89 2.45 -9.84
CA TRP A 27 -22.88 1.48 -9.33
C TRP A 27 -22.29 0.09 -9.02
N ALA A 28 -21.31 -0.36 -9.80
CA ALA A 28 -20.67 -1.67 -9.61
C ALA A 28 -19.93 -1.82 -8.26
N PHE A 29 -19.57 -0.73 -7.56
CA PHE A 29 -18.92 -0.81 -6.25
C PHE A 29 -19.90 -0.86 -5.08
N TRP A 30 -21.05 -0.20 -5.25
CA TRP A 30 -22.11 -0.18 -4.24
C TRP A 30 -22.61 -1.58 -3.87
N ARG A 31 -22.67 -2.50 -4.84
CA ARG A 31 -23.08 -3.89 -4.55
C ARG A 31 -22.16 -4.58 -3.54
N TYR A 32 -20.85 -4.30 -3.55
CA TYR A 32 -19.93 -4.93 -2.61
C TYR A 32 -20.09 -4.35 -1.21
N THR A 33 -20.19 -3.02 -1.11
CA THR A 33 -20.36 -2.30 0.16
C THR A 33 -21.72 -2.60 0.80
N PHE A 34 -22.83 -2.51 0.05
CA PHE A 34 -24.15 -2.82 0.60
C PHE A 34 -24.28 -4.28 1.01
N PHE A 35 -23.81 -5.20 0.16
CA PHE A 35 -23.91 -6.62 0.47
C PHE A 35 -23.05 -6.98 1.69
N SER A 36 -21.83 -6.48 1.81
CA SER A 36 -20.99 -6.72 3.00
C SER A 36 -21.58 -6.13 4.28
N LEU A 37 -22.29 -4.99 4.22
CA LEU A 37 -23.00 -4.46 5.39
C LEU A 37 -24.11 -5.40 5.84
N VAL A 38 -24.90 -5.95 4.91
CA VAL A 38 -25.94 -6.92 5.24
C VAL A 38 -25.30 -8.16 5.88
N LEU A 39 -24.21 -8.68 5.31
CA LEU A 39 -23.49 -9.83 5.88
C LEU A 39 -22.95 -9.53 7.28
N LEU A 40 -22.40 -8.33 7.49
CA LEU A 40 -21.89 -7.91 8.79
C LEU A 40 -23.01 -7.82 9.84
N VAL A 41 -24.16 -7.25 9.48
CA VAL A 41 -25.33 -7.18 10.36
C VAL A 41 -25.82 -8.57 10.74
N LEU A 42 -25.90 -9.49 9.77
CA LEU A 42 -26.24 -10.88 10.02
C LEU A 42 -25.23 -11.55 10.95
N ALA A 43 -23.93 -11.30 10.76
CA ALA A 43 -22.87 -11.82 11.63
C ALA A 43 -23.01 -11.28 13.07
N THR A 44 -23.37 -10.00 13.23
CA THR A 44 -23.56 -9.39 14.56
C THR A 44 -24.74 -9.95 15.34
N SER A 45 -25.70 -10.62 14.70
CA SER A 45 -26.81 -11.25 15.41
C SER A 45 -26.39 -12.42 16.31
N PHE A 46 -25.16 -12.91 16.14
CA PHE A 46 -24.58 -13.97 16.96
C PHE A 46 -23.76 -13.43 18.15
N LEU A 47 -23.59 -12.12 18.28
CA LEU A 47 -22.96 -11.52 19.46
C LEU A 47 -23.93 -11.54 20.65
N THR A 48 -23.43 -11.89 21.83
CA THR A 48 -24.20 -11.72 23.09
C THR A 48 -24.02 -10.30 23.64
N ASP A 49 -22.79 -9.78 23.62
CA ASP A 49 -22.50 -8.38 23.87
C ASP A 49 -22.19 -7.62 22.57
N ILE A 50 -23.09 -6.71 22.22
CA ILE A 50 -22.93 -5.88 21.03
C ILE A 50 -21.85 -4.81 21.19
N TRP A 51 -21.59 -4.32 22.41
CA TRP A 51 -20.71 -3.18 22.61
C TRP A 51 -19.26 -3.55 22.37
N THR A 52 -18.81 -4.69 22.91
CA THR A 52 -17.47 -5.20 22.63
C THR A 52 -17.27 -5.49 21.14
N GLY A 53 -18.29 -6.03 20.46
CA GLY A 53 -18.27 -6.21 19.01
C GLY A 53 -18.20 -4.90 18.22
N ILE A 54 -18.96 -3.87 18.63
CA ILE A 54 -18.89 -2.51 18.06
C ILE A 54 -17.50 -1.92 18.27
N ILE A 55 -16.90 -2.07 19.44
CA ILE A 55 -15.57 -1.52 19.72
C ILE A 55 -14.53 -2.24 18.84
N LEU A 56 -14.46 -3.57 18.90
CA LEU A 56 -13.45 -4.33 18.15
C LEU A 56 -13.58 -4.14 16.64
N TYR A 57 -14.72 -4.54 16.08
CA TYR A 57 -14.91 -4.50 14.63
C TYR A 57 -15.17 -3.09 14.13
N GLY A 58 -15.80 -2.21 14.91
CA GLY A 58 -15.97 -0.81 14.55
C GLY A 58 -14.64 -0.05 14.48
N LEU A 59 -13.68 -0.33 15.37
CA LEU A 59 -12.33 0.25 15.27
C LEU A 59 -11.59 -0.27 14.03
N ILE A 60 -11.66 -1.57 13.75
CA ILE A 60 -11.05 -2.16 12.54
C ILE A 60 -11.66 -1.53 11.28
N LEU A 61 -12.99 -1.42 11.22
CA LEU A 61 -13.71 -0.80 10.10
C LEU A 61 -13.33 0.66 9.93
N PHE A 62 -13.39 1.42 11.02
CA PHE A 62 -13.06 2.84 11.00
C PHE A 62 -11.64 3.04 10.51
N PHE A 63 -10.66 2.34 11.10
CA PHE A 63 -9.26 2.48 10.75
C PHE A 63 -9.01 2.10 9.29
N SER A 64 -9.48 0.94 8.84
CA SER A 64 -9.22 0.48 7.47
C SER A 64 -9.95 1.30 6.41
N ALA A 65 -11.23 1.64 6.63
CA ALA A 65 -12.00 2.39 5.65
C ALA A 65 -11.60 3.88 5.59
N SER A 66 -11.20 4.49 6.71
CA SER A 66 -10.92 5.94 6.76
C SER A 66 -9.49 6.31 6.39
N THR A 67 -8.52 5.41 6.60
CA THR A 67 -7.09 5.73 6.45
C THR A 67 -6.76 6.29 5.07
N PHE A 68 -7.08 5.56 4.00
CA PHE A 68 -6.72 6.02 2.65
C PHE A 68 -7.39 7.35 2.27
N PRO A 69 -8.72 7.54 2.45
CA PRO A 69 -9.38 8.79 2.07
C PRO A 69 -8.94 9.99 2.92
N PHE A 70 -8.65 9.76 4.21
CA PHE A 70 -8.08 10.79 5.07
C PHE A 70 -6.71 11.25 4.55
N LEU A 71 -5.81 10.30 4.27
CA LEU A 71 -4.48 10.61 3.73
C LEU A 71 -4.56 11.25 2.34
N PHE A 72 -5.49 10.79 1.49
CA PHE A 72 -5.70 11.37 0.16
C PHE A 72 -6.11 12.85 0.27
N LYS A 73 -7.07 13.17 1.14
CA LYS A 73 -7.52 14.55 1.35
C LYS A 73 -6.41 15.42 1.94
N LYS A 74 -5.61 14.86 2.86
CA LYS A 74 -4.46 15.57 3.44
C LYS A 74 -3.39 15.89 2.40
N ASN A 75 -3.14 14.98 1.45
CA ASN A 75 -2.15 15.15 0.39
C ASN A 75 -2.63 16.04 -0.77
N LYS A 76 -3.79 15.72 -1.36
CA LYS A 76 -4.31 16.39 -2.57
C LYS A 76 -5.23 17.59 -2.28
N GLY A 77 -5.37 17.97 -1.01
CA GLY A 77 -6.09 19.16 -0.57
C GLY A 77 -7.56 19.15 -0.98
N LYS A 78 -7.93 20.05 -1.90
CA LYS A 78 -9.32 20.23 -2.39
C LYS A 78 -9.75 19.19 -3.43
N GLN A 79 -8.85 18.35 -3.93
CA GLN A 79 -9.25 17.32 -4.90
C GLN A 79 -10.12 16.27 -4.21
N PRO A 80 -11.29 15.94 -4.78
CA PRO A 80 -12.17 15.00 -4.14
C PRO A 80 -11.65 13.57 -4.34
N VAL A 81 -11.72 12.75 -3.29
CA VAL A 81 -11.33 11.35 -3.34
C VAL A 81 -12.23 10.61 -4.33
N TYR A 82 -11.65 9.80 -5.21
CA TYR A 82 -12.43 8.97 -6.12
C TYR A 82 -13.29 7.99 -5.34
N GLY A 83 -14.61 8.14 -5.45
CA GLY A 83 -15.61 7.36 -4.72
C GLY A 83 -15.50 5.86 -4.95
N ARG A 84 -14.96 5.41 -6.10
CA ARG A 84 -14.72 3.99 -6.38
C ARG A 84 -13.74 3.32 -5.41
N PHE A 85 -12.63 3.99 -5.08
CA PHE A 85 -11.60 3.42 -4.21
C PHE A 85 -12.10 3.36 -2.79
N VAL A 86 -12.71 4.47 -2.39
CA VAL A 86 -13.44 4.65 -1.15
C VAL A 86 -14.44 3.52 -0.91
N LEU A 87 -15.34 3.25 -1.87
CA LEU A 87 -16.34 2.19 -1.77
C LEU A 87 -15.72 0.78 -1.73
N ALA A 88 -14.66 0.55 -2.50
CA ALA A 88 -13.96 -0.72 -2.52
C ALA A 88 -13.25 -1.02 -1.19
N GLU A 89 -12.57 -0.03 -0.60
CA GLU A 89 -11.92 -0.15 0.72
C GLU A 89 -12.95 -0.40 1.81
N THR A 90 -14.05 0.36 1.81
CA THR A 90 -15.11 0.15 2.80
C THR A 90 -15.74 -1.22 2.63
N GLY A 91 -16.08 -1.62 1.41
CA GLY A 91 -16.64 -2.94 1.12
C GLY A 91 -15.71 -4.09 1.50
N PHE A 92 -14.39 -3.90 1.34
CA PHE A 92 -13.39 -4.85 1.78
C PHE A 92 -13.32 -4.94 3.31
N ALA A 93 -13.31 -3.79 4.01
CA ALA A 93 -13.27 -3.76 5.47
C ALA A 93 -14.54 -4.35 6.11
N THR A 94 -15.73 -3.99 5.61
CA THR A 94 -17.01 -4.56 6.06
C THR A 94 -17.08 -6.04 5.77
N GLY A 95 -16.65 -6.47 4.58
CA GLY A 95 -16.58 -7.88 4.21
C GLY A 95 -15.63 -8.67 5.11
N PHE A 96 -14.47 -8.10 5.45
CA PHE A 96 -13.50 -8.70 6.36
C PHE A 96 -14.05 -8.85 7.77
N CYS A 97 -14.73 -7.84 8.30
CA CYS A 97 -15.33 -7.93 9.64
C CYS A 97 -16.45 -8.98 9.69
N ALA A 98 -17.30 -9.03 8.65
CA ALA A 98 -18.35 -10.05 8.55
C ALA A 98 -17.75 -11.47 8.51
N PHE A 99 -16.73 -11.65 7.67
CA PHE A 99 -15.98 -12.90 7.56
C PHE A 99 -15.34 -13.28 8.89
N MET A 100 -14.59 -12.39 9.53
CA MET A 100 -13.90 -12.69 10.78
C MET A 100 -14.85 -13.04 11.92
N LEU A 101 -15.96 -12.32 12.06
CA LEU A 101 -16.94 -12.60 13.11
C LEU A 101 -17.59 -13.98 12.90
N SER A 102 -17.97 -14.30 11.67
CA SER A 102 -18.51 -15.63 11.34
C SER A 102 -17.49 -16.76 11.49
N LEU A 103 -16.24 -16.52 11.09
CA LEU A 103 -15.14 -17.48 11.23
C LEU A 103 -14.83 -17.75 12.71
N GLN A 104 -14.71 -16.69 13.53
CA GLN A 104 -14.45 -16.82 14.96
C GLN A 104 -15.56 -17.65 15.64
N THR A 105 -16.82 -17.40 15.29
CA THR A 105 -17.96 -18.18 15.82
C THR A 105 -17.88 -19.66 15.43
N LEU A 106 -17.47 -19.97 14.20
CA LEU A 106 -17.30 -21.35 13.74
C LEU A 106 -16.10 -22.04 14.39
N LEU A 107 -14.98 -21.33 14.59
CA LEU A 107 -13.78 -21.92 15.17
C LEU A 107 -13.98 -22.35 16.63
N LEU A 108 -14.85 -21.66 17.38
CA LEU A 108 -15.21 -22.04 18.75
C LEU A 108 -15.87 -23.42 18.86
N TRP A 109 -16.37 -24.00 17.77
CA TRP A 109 -16.85 -25.39 17.75
C TRP A 109 -15.73 -26.43 17.75
N PHE A 110 -14.55 -26.07 17.25
CA PHE A 110 -13.46 -27.01 16.98
C PHE A 110 -12.23 -26.76 17.84
N LEU A 111 -12.05 -25.54 18.34
CA LEU A 111 -10.85 -25.09 19.01
C LEU A 111 -11.19 -24.50 20.39
N PRO A 112 -10.27 -24.62 21.38
CA PRO A 112 -10.41 -23.94 22.65
C PRO A 112 -10.40 -22.41 22.47
N ASN A 113 -11.11 -21.70 23.34
CA ASN A 113 -11.33 -20.26 23.24
C ASN A 113 -10.01 -19.47 23.12
N GLU A 114 -8.98 -19.81 23.92
CA GLU A 114 -7.68 -19.14 23.87
C GLU A 114 -6.99 -19.21 22.51
N LEU A 115 -7.08 -20.35 21.81
CA LEU A 115 -6.54 -20.50 20.47
C LEU A 115 -7.34 -19.69 19.45
N VAL A 116 -8.66 -19.65 19.57
CA VAL A 116 -9.51 -18.82 18.71
C VAL A 116 -9.19 -17.33 18.88
N ILE A 117 -9.05 -16.85 20.12
CA ILE A 117 -8.66 -15.47 20.42
C ILE A 117 -7.31 -15.15 19.78
N THR A 118 -6.33 -16.04 19.94
CA THR A 118 -4.98 -15.87 19.38
C THR A 118 -5.00 -15.81 17.85
N ILE A 119 -5.65 -16.77 17.20
CA ILE A 119 -5.75 -16.84 15.73
C ILE A 119 -6.50 -15.62 15.18
N SER A 120 -7.65 -15.26 15.77
CA SER A 120 -8.42 -14.09 15.36
C SER A 120 -7.62 -12.80 15.49
N SER A 121 -6.89 -12.62 16.59
CA SER A 121 -6.06 -11.44 16.82
C SER A 121 -4.91 -11.34 15.81
N LEU A 122 -4.26 -12.46 15.49
CA LEU A 122 -3.19 -12.51 14.49
C LEU A 122 -3.71 -12.18 13.08
N ILE A 123 -4.86 -12.75 12.68
CA ILE A 123 -5.46 -12.47 11.37
C ILE A 123 -5.90 -11.00 11.28
N GLN A 124 -6.52 -10.46 12.32
CA GLN A 124 -6.89 -9.04 12.41
C GLN A 124 -5.67 -8.13 12.35
N PHE A 125 -4.57 -8.49 13.04
CA PHE A 125 -3.31 -7.74 12.98
C PHE A 125 -2.71 -7.75 11.58
N ILE A 126 -2.63 -8.92 10.92
CA ILE A 126 -2.16 -9.04 9.54
C ILE A 126 -3.00 -8.17 8.59
N TYR A 127 -4.32 -8.14 8.79
CA TYR A 127 -5.21 -7.26 8.03
C TYR A 127 -4.90 -5.77 8.27
N LEU A 128 -4.65 -5.36 9.51
CA LEU A 128 -4.31 -3.97 9.86
C LEU A 128 -2.93 -3.53 9.34
N LEU A 129 -2.03 -4.44 8.96
CA LEU A 129 -0.77 -4.07 8.28
C LEU A 129 -1.01 -3.28 6.99
N MET A 130 -2.13 -3.52 6.29
CA MET A 130 -2.49 -2.79 5.08
C MET A 130 -2.72 -1.30 5.35
N PRO A 131 -3.67 -0.85 6.19
CA PRO A 131 -3.81 0.57 6.53
C PRO A 131 -2.58 1.14 7.25
N LEU A 132 -1.89 0.36 8.08
CA LEU A 132 -0.62 0.80 8.70
C LEU A 132 0.44 1.12 7.65
N SER A 133 0.51 0.36 6.55
CA SER A 133 1.47 0.63 5.46
C SER A 133 1.23 2.00 4.81
N TYR A 134 -0.02 2.43 4.66
CA TYR A 134 -0.35 3.77 4.14
C TYR A 134 0.11 4.88 5.10
N ILE A 135 -0.11 4.68 6.40
CA ILE A 135 0.24 5.65 7.43
C ILE A 135 1.76 5.78 7.54
N ILE A 136 2.47 4.66 7.64
CA ILE A 136 3.93 4.62 7.74
C ILE A 136 4.54 5.30 6.52
N TYR A 137 4.08 4.96 5.32
CA TYR A 137 4.55 5.58 4.09
C TYR A 137 4.34 7.10 4.09
N TYR A 138 3.13 7.54 4.42
CA TYR A 138 2.80 8.96 4.47
C TYR A 138 3.59 9.74 5.55
N LEU A 139 3.94 9.10 6.67
CA LEU A 139 4.78 9.70 7.71
C LEU A 139 6.22 9.90 7.27
N ILE A 140 6.74 9.06 6.36
CA ILE A 140 8.11 9.14 5.87
C ILE A 140 8.20 10.11 4.68
N ASP A 141 7.39 9.88 3.63
CA ASP A 141 7.54 10.57 2.35
C ASP A 141 6.55 11.72 2.15
N HIS A 142 5.56 11.87 3.05
CA HIS A 142 4.46 12.84 2.91
C HIS A 142 3.65 12.70 1.61
N ASP A 143 3.79 11.57 0.90
CA ASP A 143 3.03 11.22 -0.29
C ASP A 143 2.13 10.00 -0.10
N LEU A 144 1.27 9.71 -1.07
CA LEU A 144 0.42 8.51 -1.10
C LEU A 144 1.19 7.31 -1.62
N LEU A 145 0.98 6.15 -0.98
CA LEU A 145 1.60 4.90 -1.40
C LEU A 145 1.22 4.58 -2.85
N ASN A 146 2.22 4.26 -3.67
CA ASN A 146 2.09 3.96 -5.09
C ASN A 146 2.90 2.71 -5.49
N SER A 147 2.81 2.29 -6.76
CA SER A 147 3.52 1.12 -7.28
C SER A 147 5.03 1.25 -7.25
N ASP A 148 5.55 2.46 -7.47
CA ASP A 148 6.98 2.73 -7.58
C ASP A 148 7.71 2.37 -6.30
N TYR A 149 7.07 2.57 -5.14
CA TYR A 149 7.62 2.20 -3.85
C TYR A 149 7.80 0.68 -3.69
N PHE A 150 6.82 -0.13 -4.08
CA PHE A 150 6.94 -1.60 -4.02
C PHE A 150 8.02 -2.11 -4.98
N VAL A 151 8.12 -1.50 -6.15
CA VAL A 151 9.20 -1.76 -7.10
C VAL A 151 10.55 -1.39 -6.50
N ALA A 152 10.67 -0.23 -5.83
CA ALA A 152 11.89 0.23 -5.18
C ALA A 152 12.34 -0.72 -4.07
N ILE A 153 11.42 -1.17 -3.21
CA ILE A 153 11.71 -2.19 -2.19
C ILE A 153 12.22 -3.46 -2.85
N TYR A 154 11.54 -3.93 -3.90
CA TYR A 154 11.91 -5.18 -4.56
C TYR A 154 13.30 -5.11 -5.24
N GLN A 155 13.66 -3.94 -5.78
CA GLN A 155 14.94 -3.72 -6.44
C GLN A 155 16.07 -3.37 -5.46
N SER A 156 15.75 -3.01 -4.22
CA SER A 156 16.74 -2.61 -3.23
C SER A 156 17.57 -3.80 -2.76
N THR A 157 18.88 -3.60 -2.66
CA THR A 157 19.78 -4.59 -2.05
C THR A 157 19.57 -4.66 -0.54
N TRP A 158 19.89 -5.81 0.08
CA TRP A 158 19.81 -5.98 1.54
C TRP A 158 20.61 -4.90 2.29
N ASN A 159 21.77 -4.51 1.76
CA ASN A 159 22.60 -3.44 2.32
C ASN A 159 21.90 -2.08 2.25
N GLY A 160 21.20 -1.78 1.14
CA GLY A 160 20.39 -0.57 0.99
C GLY A 160 19.25 -0.52 2.02
N VAL A 161 18.50 -1.62 2.17
CA VAL A 161 17.42 -1.72 3.16
C VAL A 161 17.94 -1.55 4.58
N LYS A 162 19.08 -2.18 4.93
CA LYS A 162 19.70 -2.06 6.25
C LYS A 162 20.17 -0.64 6.54
N ASN A 163 20.73 0.06 5.55
CA ASN A 163 21.17 1.44 5.72
C ASN A 163 19.98 2.39 5.88
N PHE A 164 18.93 2.22 5.05
CA PHE A 164 17.68 2.96 5.20
C PHE A 164 17.05 2.71 6.58
N ALA A 165 16.99 1.46 7.03
CA ALA A 165 16.48 1.09 8.36
C ALA A 165 17.38 1.52 9.53
N LYS A 166 18.54 2.14 9.29
CA LYS A 166 19.33 2.80 10.34
C LYS A 166 19.12 4.31 10.36
N THR A 167 18.74 4.89 9.22
CA THR A 167 18.61 6.34 9.05
C THR A 167 17.16 6.82 9.02
N ALA A 168 16.19 5.92 8.77
CA ALA A 168 14.77 6.26 8.62
C ALA A 168 14.16 6.81 9.92
N PHE A 169 14.50 6.22 11.08
CA PHE A 169 14.00 6.67 12.38
C PHE A 169 15.12 6.78 13.42
N SER A 170 14.92 7.63 14.42
CA SER A 170 15.75 7.62 15.63
C SER A 170 15.50 6.34 16.46
N LEU A 171 16.41 6.01 17.39
CA LEU A 171 16.20 4.88 18.33
C LEU A 171 14.85 4.99 19.07
N LYS A 172 14.45 6.20 19.47
CA LYS A 172 13.15 6.47 20.08
C LYS A 172 11.99 6.15 19.13
N GLY A 173 12.16 6.44 17.84
CA GLY A 173 11.19 6.09 16.79
C GLY A 173 11.00 4.58 16.65
N TYR A 174 12.10 3.80 16.61
CA TYR A 174 11.99 2.33 16.56
C TYR A 174 11.30 1.76 17.80
N MET A 175 11.64 2.26 19.00
CA MET A 175 10.96 1.85 20.24
C MET A 175 9.46 2.19 20.20
N ALA A 176 9.08 3.35 19.68
CA ALA A 176 7.68 3.74 19.51
C ALA A 176 6.93 2.83 18.53
N ILE A 177 7.57 2.41 17.43
CA ILE A 177 6.98 1.47 16.47
C ILE A 177 6.74 0.10 17.12
N ILE A 178 7.75 -0.45 17.81
CA ILE A 178 7.63 -1.74 18.50
C ILE A 178 6.53 -1.66 19.57
N MET A 179 6.52 -0.60 20.38
CA MET A 179 5.49 -0.40 21.39
C MET A 179 4.09 -0.30 20.77
N SER A 180 3.95 0.40 19.65
CA SER A 180 2.67 0.51 18.93
C SER A 180 2.19 -0.85 18.44
N ILE A 181 3.09 -1.69 17.90
CA ILE A 181 2.75 -3.06 17.48
C ILE A 181 2.28 -3.90 18.67
N VAL A 182 2.99 -3.84 19.80
CA VAL A 182 2.61 -4.56 21.02
C VAL A 182 1.25 -4.09 21.54
N ILE A 183 0.99 -2.78 21.56
CA ILE A 183 -0.30 -2.22 21.98
C ILE A 183 -1.43 -2.67 21.05
N ILE A 184 -1.22 -2.68 19.73
CA ILE A 184 -2.25 -3.12 18.78
C ILE A 184 -2.54 -4.62 18.97
N ILE A 185 -1.51 -5.47 19.03
CA ILE A 185 -1.70 -6.92 19.19
C ILE A 185 -2.34 -7.22 20.55
N GLY A 186 -1.85 -6.59 21.63
CA GLY A 186 -2.40 -6.76 22.98
C GLY A 186 -3.84 -6.25 23.07
N GLY A 187 -4.16 -5.10 22.47
CA GLY A 187 -5.50 -4.55 22.41
C GLY A 187 -6.47 -5.46 21.64
N LEU A 188 -6.04 -6.01 20.49
CA LEU A 188 -6.82 -7.00 19.75
C LEU A 188 -7.04 -8.27 20.58
N TYR A 189 -6.01 -8.78 21.24
CA TYR A 189 -6.10 -9.97 22.09
C TYR A 189 -7.09 -9.77 23.24
N CYS A 190 -6.97 -8.65 23.96
CA CYS A 190 -7.88 -8.29 25.05
C CYS A 190 -9.33 -8.14 24.53
N LEU A 191 -9.55 -7.40 23.45
CA LEU A 191 -10.90 -7.20 22.90
C LEU A 191 -11.52 -8.49 22.36
N ASN A 192 -10.74 -9.38 21.72
CA ASN A 192 -11.22 -10.69 21.32
C ASN A 192 -11.51 -11.59 22.53
N GLY A 193 -10.77 -11.46 23.64
CA GLY A 193 -11.02 -12.19 24.88
C GLY A 193 -12.28 -11.72 25.62
N LEU A 194 -12.65 -10.45 25.46
CA LEU A 194 -13.91 -9.89 25.97
C LEU A 194 -15.10 -10.17 25.04
N LEU A 195 -14.85 -10.63 23.80
CA LEU A 195 -15.89 -10.84 22.81
C LEU A 195 -16.67 -12.11 23.12
N GLU A 196 -17.87 -11.94 23.65
CA GLU A 196 -18.78 -13.06 23.89
C GLU A 196 -19.68 -13.33 22.66
N VAL A 197 -19.74 -14.60 22.26
CA VAL A 197 -20.44 -15.05 21.07
C VAL A 197 -21.41 -16.18 21.42
N LYS A 198 -22.63 -16.09 20.90
CA LYS A 198 -23.65 -17.13 21.02
C LYS A 198 -23.42 -18.23 19.99
N LEU A 199 -23.05 -19.42 20.44
CA LEU A 199 -22.89 -20.58 19.57
C LEU A 199 -24.25 -21.01 18.97
N PRO A 200 -24.36 -21.15 17.64
CA PRO A 200 -25.58 -21.60 16.98
C PRO A 200 -25.93 -23.05 17.36
N GLN A 201 -27.05 -23.30 18.04
CA GLN A 201 -27.37 -24.65 18.54
C GLN A 201 -28.14 -25.51 17.53
N ALA A 202 -28.99 -24.89 16.70
CA ALA A 202 -29.79 -25.60 15.71
C ALA A 202 -29.00 -25.83 14.42
N THR A 203 -29.13 -27.00 13.79
CA THR A 203 -28.44 -27.35 12.54
C THR A 203 -28.65 -26.30 11.44
N GLN A 204 -29.86 -25.73 11.34
CA GLN A 204 -30.16 -24.66 10.39
C GLN A 204 -29.34 -23.38 10.65
N GLN A 205 -29.10 -23.03 11.92
CA GLN A 205 -28.29 -21.86 12.28
C GLN A 205 -26.80 -22.12 12.03
N ILE A 206 -26.32 -23.35 12.25
CA ILE A 206 -24.95 -23.75 11.91
C ILE A 206 -24.74 -23.66 10.39
N ILE A 207 -25.66 -24.22 9.60
CA ILE A 207 -25.62 -24.11 8.13
C ILE A 207 -25.64 -22.64 7.70
N ALA A 208 -26.53 -21.82 8.29
CA ALA A 208 -26.60 -20.39 7.99
C ALA A 208 -25.29 -19.66 8.31
N MET A 209 -24.63 -19.98 9.42
CA MET A 209 -23.31 -19.42 9.77
C MET A 209 -22.22 -19.84 8.79
N LEU A 210 -22.22 -21.12 8.37
CA LEU A 210 -21.28 -21.64 7.38
C LEU A 210 -21.44 -20.94 6.03
N VAL A 211 -22.70 -20.79 5.57
CA VAL A 211 -23.03 -20.03 4.36
C VAL A 211 -22.61 -18.56 4.50
N LEU A 212 -22.91 -17.94 5.64
CA LEU A 212 -22.52 -16.55 5.93
C LEU A 212 -21.01 -16.36 5.85
N CYS A 213 -20.22 -17.27 6.43
CA CYS A 213 -18.76 -17.24 6.39
C CYS A 213 -18.23 -17.36 4.95
N ILE A 214 -18.72 -18.33 4.20
CA ILE A 214 -18.32 -18.56 2.79
C ILE A 214 -18.67 -17.35 1.92
N VAL A 215 -19.91 -16.85 2.03
CA VAL A 215 -20.39 -15.71 1.25
C VAL A 215 -19.62 -14.44 1.61
N SER A 216 -19.33 -14.22 2.89
CA SER A 216 -18.51 -13.10 3.37
C SER A 216 -17.08 -13.18 2.84
N PHE A 217 -16.48 -14.38 2.81
CA PHE A 217 -15.16 -14.59 2.22
C PHE A 217 -15.11 -14.22 0.74
N PHE A 218 -16.07 -14.71 -0.07
CA PHE A 218 -16.11 -14.40 -1.50
C PHE A 218 -16.40 -12.93 -1.78
N ASN A 219 -17.29 -12.30 -1.01
CA ASN A 219 -17.56 -10.87 -1.12
C ASN A 219 -16.31 -10.03 -0.76
N MET A 220 -15.67 -10.34 0.37
CA MET A 220 -14.42 -9.71 0.81
C MET A 220 -13.33 -9.86 -0.26
N LYS A 221 -13.13 -11.07 -0.81
CA LYS A 221 -12.16 -11.32 -1.88
C LYS A 221 -12.45 -10.52 -3.14
N ALA A 222 -13.73 -10.40 -3.52
CA ALA A 222 -14.13 -9.62 -4.67
C ALA A 222 -13.91 -8.11 -4.46
N ALA A 223 -14.20 -7.60 -3.26
CA ALA A 223 -13.91 -6.22 -2.87
C ALA A 223 -12.40 -5.94 -2.79
N PHE A 224 -11.62 -6.88 -2.24
CA PHE A 224 -10.16 -6.79 -2.16
C PHE A 224 -9.51 -6.64 -3.53
N LYS A 225 -9.95 -7.39 -4.55
CA LYS A 225 -9.46 -7.25 -5.94
C LYS A 225 -9.70 -5.87 -6.56
N LYS A 226 -10.44 -5.00 -5.87
CA LYS A 226 -10.73 -3.63 -6.28
C LYS A 226 -10.18 -2.59 -5.32
N SER A 227 -9.61 -3.01 -4.20
CA SER A 227 -8.96 -2.13 -3.22
C SER A 227 -7.76 -1.45 -3.85
N ILE A 228 -7.38 -0.27 -3.35
CA ILE A 228 -6.23 0.46 -3.88
C ILE A 228 -4.94 -0.33 -3.61
N PHE A 229 -4.86 -1.01 -2.46
CA PHE A 229 -3.73 -1.87 -2.13
C PHE A 229 -3.51 -2.95 -3.17
N TYR A 230 -4.57 -3.67 -3.55
CA TYR A 230 -4.47 -4.73 -4.55
C TYR A 230 -4.03 -4.18 -5.90
N ILE A 231 -4.56 -3.01 -6.31
CA ILE A 231 -4.17 -2.36 -7.56
C ILE A 231 -2.67 -2.02 -7.54
N ILE A 232 -2.20 -1.38 -6.47
CA ILE A 232 -0.79 -1.02 -6.29
C ILE A 232 0.10 -2.27 -6.38
N VAL A 233 -0.26 -3.34 -5.67
CA VAL A 233 0.52 -4.59 -5.68
C VAL A 233 0.54 -5.23 -7.07
N VAL A 234 -0.62 -5.31 -7.75
CA VAL A 234 -0.69 -5.90 -9.10
C VAL A 234 0.08 -5.09 -10.11
N GLU A 235 -0.04 -3.76 -10.11
CA GLU A 235 0.72 -2.87 -10.99
C GLU A 235 2.22 -3.05 -10.77
N SER A 236 2.66 -3.16 -9.51
CA SER A 236 4.06 -3.43 -9.16
C SER A 236 4.53 -4.80 -9.70
N LEU A 237 3.72 -5.85 -9.55
CA LEU A 237 4.05 -7.19 -10.05
C LEU A 237 4.12 -7.25 -11.58
N VAL A 238 3.20 -6.56 -12.28
CA VAL A 238 3.19 -6.45 -13.73
C VAL A 238 4.46 -5.77 -14.21
N TYR A 239 4.85 -4.65 -13.58
CA TYR A 239 6.08 -3.95 -13.90
C TYR A 239 7.33 -4.83 -13.67
N LEU A 240 7.43 -5.48 -12.51
CA LEU A 240 8.56 -6.37 -12.18
C LEU A 240 8.66 -7.56 -13.14
N LYS A 241 7.53 -8.09 -13.61
CA LYS A 241 7.50 -9.13 -14.65
C LYS A 241 8.04 -8.60 -15.97
N GLY A 242 7.59 -7.43 -16.41
CA GLY A 242 8.08 -6.76 -17.62
C GLY A 242 9.59 -6.51 -17.57
N LEU A 243 10.13 -6.08 -16.42
CA LEU A 243 11.58 -5.93 -16.24
C LEU A 243 12.35 -7.25 -16.38
N LYS A 244 11.84 -8.34 -15.78
CA LYS A 244 12.49 -9.66 -15.90
C LYS A 244 12.47 -10.16 -17.35
N GLU A 245 11.38 -9.93 -18.07
CA GLU A 245 11.27 -10.29 -19.48
C GLU A 245 12.24 -9.46 -20.34
N TRP A 246 12.33 -8.15 -20.09
CA TRP A 246 13.30 -7.27 -20.74
C TRP A 246 14.74 -7.69 -20.48
N GLN A 247 15.09 -8.03 -19.23
CA GLN A 247 16.42 -8.53 -18.89
C GLN A 247 16.74 -9.83 -19.66
N LYS A 248 15.80 -10.78 -19.70
CA LYS A 248 15.96 -12.02 -20.48
C LYS A 248 16.13 -11.74 -21.97
N TYR A 249 15.36 -10.80 -22.52
CA TYR A 249 15.48 -10.40 -23.92
C TYR A 249 16.86 -9.81 -24.21
N LYS A 250 17.37 -8.92 -23.36
CA LYS A 250 18.69 -8.31 -23.48
C LYS A 250 19.82 -9.34 -23.38
N THR A 251 19.70 -10.33 -22.51
CA THR A 251 20.70 -11.42 -22.41
C THR A 251 20.69 -12.32 -23.65
N LYS A 252 19.51 -12.57 -24.25
CA LYS A 252 19.38 -13.40 -25.45
C LYS A 252 19.75 -12.67 -26.74
N ASN A 253 19.50 -11.37 -26.78
CA ASN A 253 19.82 -10.48 -27.89
C ASN A 253 20.77 -9.42 -27.34
N PRO A 254 22.04 -9.76 -27.07
CA PRO A 254 23.02 -8.75 -26.77
C PRO A 254 23.10 -7.85 -28.00
N ALA A 255 22.45 -6.70 -27.94
CA ALA A 255 22.57 -5.70 -28.99
C ALA A 255 24.03 -5.26 -28.98
N THR A 256 24.83 -5.80 -29.90
CA THR A 256 26.05 -5.15 -30.33
C THR A 256 25.59 -3.96 -31.16
N ALA A 257 25.30 -2.85 -30.49
CA ALA A 257 25.23 -1.57 -31.16
C ALA A 257 26.66 -1.27 -31.64
N TYR A 258 26.98 -1.72 -32.85
CA TYR A 258 28.09 -1.17 -33.58
C TYR A 258 27.68 0.26 -33.91
N LEU A 259 28.38 1.23 -33.34
CA LEU A 259 28.37 2.57 -33.91
C LEU A 259 29.01 2.41 -35.28
N ASP A 260 28.17 2.27 -36.32
CA ASP A 260 28.60 2.26 -37.72
C ASP A 260 28.97 3.71 -38.09
N GLY A 261 29.98 4.23 -37.40
CA GLY A 261 30.64 5.47 -37.78
C GLY A 261 31.50 5.13 -38.98
N GLU A 262 31.32 5.87 -40.09
CA GLU A 262 32.28 5.84 -41.18
C GLU A 262 33.70 5.96 -40.59
N LYS A 263 34.59 5.05 -40.98
CA LYS A 263 36.01 5.00 -40.57
C LYS A 263 36.83 6.19 -41.12
N THR A 264 36.23 7.36 -41.26
CA THR A 264 36.79 8.55 -41.91
C THR A 264 37.21 9.62 -40.91
N ALA A 265 36.81 9.53 -39.63
CA ALA A 265 37.32 10.40 -38.57
C ALA A 265 38.47 9.70 -37.81
N LYS A 266 39.53 10.46 -37.47
CA LYS A 266 40.62 10.03 -36.56
C LYS A 266 40.07 9.21 -35.38
N GLU A 267 40.84 8.24 -34.88
CA GLU A 267 40.50 7.50 -33.66
C GLU A 267 40.16 8.48 -32.52
N GLN A 268 38.92 8.40 -32.03
CA GLN A 268 38.39 9.25 -30.97
C GLN A 268 37.94 8.38 -29.80
N ASN A 269 38.37 8.75 -28.60
CA ASN A 269 38.01 8.05 -27.37
C ASN A 269 36.86 8.78 -26.66
N TYR A 270 35.76 8.06 -26.44
CA TYR A 270 34.59 8.57 -25.72
C TYR A 270 34.44 7.82 -24.39
N VAL A 271 34.26 8.57 -23.29
CA VAL A 271 34.04 8.01 -21.95
C VAL A 271 32.68 8.46 -21.44
N LEU A 272 31.79 7.51 -21.17
CA LEU A 272 30.50 7.77 -20.53
C LEU A 272 30.57 7.34 -19.05
N VAL A 273 30.33 8.30 -18.16
CA VAL A 273 30.22 8.04 -16.72
C VAL A 273 28.75 8.15 -16.30
N ILE A 274 28.18 7.04 -15.82
CA ILE A 274 26.81 7.01 -15.29
C ILE A 274 26.90 7.07 -13.76
N GLY A 275 26.42 8.18 -13.18
CA GLY A 275 26.32 8.34 -11.73
C GLY A 275 25.14 7.58 -11.13
N GLU A 276 25.13 7.43 -9.80
CA GLU A 276 24.06 6.78 -9.05
C GLU A 276 23.57 7.71 -7.93
N SER A 277 22.26 7.94 -7.85
CA SER A 277 21.60 8.63 -6.72
C SER A 277 22.17 10.01 -6.33
N GLN A 278 22.83 10.72 -7.26
CA GLN A 278 23.41 12.04 -7.00
C GLN A 278 22.45 13.16 -7.40
N SER A 279 22.00 13.96 -6.43
CA SER A 279 21.12 15.12 -6.66
C SER A 279 21.93 16.40 -6.89
N ARG A 280 21.53 17.19 -7.90
CA ARG A 280 22.11 18.50 -8.23
C ARG A 280 22.14 19.44 -7.02
N ASP A 281 21.09 19.43 -6.22
CA ASP A 281 20.90 20.40 -5.14
C ASP A 281 21.87 20.20 -3.97
N HIS A 282 22.63 19.09 -3.96
CA HIS A 282 23.70 18.80 -3.01
C HIS A 282 25.11 19.00 -3.61
N LEU A 283 25.24 19.61 -4.79
CA LEU A 283 26.50 19.85 -5.47
C LEU A 283 26.92 21.32 -5.39
N SER A 284 28.10 21.60 -4.81
CA SER A 284 28.60 22.99 -4.71
C SER A 284 28.76 23.68 -6.06
N ALA A 285 29.03 22.93 -7.14
CA ALA A 285 29.08 23.45 -8.50
C ALA A 285 27.78 24.12 -8.95
N TYR A 286 26.66 23.76 -8.34
CA TYR A 286 25.32 24.27 -8.60
C TYR A 286 24.79 25.19 -7.48
N GLY A 287 25.65 25.60 -6.54
CA GLY A 287 25.30 26.57 -5.50
C GLY A 287 25.01 25.98 -4.12
N TYR A 288 25.28 24.68 -3.89
CA TYR A 288 25.19 24.11 -2.55
C TYR A 288 26.24 24.71 -1.61
N ALA A 289 25.84 25.07 -0.38
CA ALA A 289 26.67 25.84 0.55
C ALA A 289 27.95 25.13 1.00
N ARG A 290 27.95 23.79 1.06
CA ARG A 290 29.15 23.00 1.42
C ARG A 290 29.92 22.64 0.17
N GLN A 291 31.25 22.69 0.23
CA GLN A 291 32.15 22.32 -0.86
C GLN A 291 32.16 20.81 -1.14
N THR A 292 31.12 20.29 -1.81
CA THR A 292 30.94 18.86 -2.11
C THR A 292 31.54 18.43 -3.45
N THR A 293 31.86 19.36 -4.35
CA THR A 293 32.34 19.08 -5.71
C THR A 293 33.49 20.01 -6.12
N PRO A 294 34.65 19.97 -5.43
CA PRO A 294 35.75 20.89 -5.68
C PRO A 294 36.29 20.82 -7.12
N TRP A 295 36.49 19.61 -7.66
CA TRP A 295 36.98 19.42 -9.02
C TRP A 295 36.03 20.01 -10.08
N LEU A 296 34.71 19.82 -9.91
CA LEU A 296 33.71 20.35 -10.85
C LEU A 296 33.60 21.88 -10.77
N ASN A 297 33.88 22.48 -9.60
CA ASN A 297 33.93 23.94 -9.45
C ASN A 297 35.09 24.58 -10.21
N GLU A 298 36.22 23.87 -10.30
CA GLU A 298 37.38 24.30 -11.07
C GLU A 298 37.08 24.14 -12.56
N LYS A 299 36.60 22.94 -12.97
CA LYS A 299 36.39 22.63 -14.39
C LYS A 299 35.28 23.42 -15.08
N LYS A 300 34.28 23.92 -14.36
CA LYS A 300 33.24 24.76 -14.99
C LYS A 300 33.74 26.11 -15.53
N GLN A 301 34.98 26.51 -15.21
CA GLN A 301 35.63 27.72 -15.73
C GLN A 301 36.46 27.46 -17.00
N ASP A 302 36.60 26.18 -17.40
CA ASP A 302 37.38 25.74 -18.55
C ASP A 302 36.53 25.88 -19.82
N ASP A 303 37.06 26.52 -20.87
CA ASP A 303 36.34 26.77 -22.13
C ASP A 303 36.01 25.45 -22.87
N ASP A 304 36.77 24.38 -22.60
CA ASP A 304 36.55 23.04 -23.17
C ASP A 304 35.54 22.20 -22.35
N PHE A 305 34.89 22.78 -21.32
CA PHE A 305 33.98 22.07 -20.43
C PHE A 305 32.57 22.65 -20.41
N ILE A 306 31.58 21.83 -20.77
CA ILE A 306 30.17 22.23 -20.77
C ILE A 306 29.47 21.67 -19.52
N LEU A 307 28.98 22.56 -18.66
CA LEU A 307 28.14 22.23 -17.50
C LEU A 307 26.65 22.49 -17.79
N PHE A 308 25.85 21.43 -17.88
CA PHE A 308 24.40 21.55 -18.05
C PHE A 308 23.71 21.95 -16.75
N LYS A 309 23.13 23.15 -16.69
CA LYS A 309 22.44 23.66 -15.49
C LYS A 309 21.10 22.94 -15.19
N ASN A 310 20.45 22.45 -16.24
CA ASN A 310 19.08 21.93 -16.22
C ASN A 310 18.99 20.54 -16.86
N ALA A 311 19.77 19.59 -16.35
CA ALA A 311 19.66 18.18 -16.71
C ALA A 311 18.72 17.48 -15.72
N TYR A 312 17.65 16.86 -16.22
CA TYR A 312 16.68 16.12 -15.42
C TYR A 312 16.66 14.66 -15.85
N SER A 313 16.66 13.74 -14.88
CA SER A 313 16.46 12.33 -15.18
C SER A 313 15.02 12.10 -15.66
N CYS A 314 14.83 11.14 -16.56
CA CYS A 314 13.50 10.77 -17.06
C CYS A 314 12.65 10.00 -16.01
N HIS A 315 13.24 9.64 -14.87
CA HIS A 315 12.56 9.06 -13.72
C HIS A 315 13.43 9.25 -12.47
N VAL A 316 12.86 9.05 -11.28
CA VAL A 316 13.60 9.06 -10.00
C VAL A 316 14.19 7.70 -9.63
N MET A 317 13.90 6.66 -10.41
CA MET A 317 14.29 5.28 -10.10
C MET A 317 15.26 4.75 -11.17
N THR A 318 16.39 4.20 -10.73
CA THR A 318 17.48 3.73 -11.59
C THR A 318 17.02 2.78 -12.68
N ALA A 319 16.13 1.82 -12.37
CA ALA A 319 15.63 0.87 -13.37
C ALA A 319 14.88 1.54 -14.53
N TYR A 320 14.07 2.56 -14.24
CA TYR A 320 13.32 3.28 -15.27
C TYR A 320 14.22 4.21 -16.09
N VAL A 321 15.23 4.82 -15.46
CA VAL A 321 16.22 5.65 -16.15
C VAL A 321 17.09 4.79 -17.06
N MET A 322 17.63 3.68 -16.55
CA MET A 322 18.52 2.80 -17.31
C MET A 322 17.84 2.10 -18.47
N ALA A 323 16.51 1.92 -18.42
CA ALA A 323 15.74 1.42 -19.55
C ALA A 323 15.70 2.41 -20.74
N LYS A 324 16.00 3.70 -20.51
CA LYS A 324 15.87 4.78 -21.51
C LYS A 324 17.16 5.54 -21.82
N VAL A 325 18.10 5.64 -20.87
CA VAL A 325 19.24 6.57 -20.96
C VAL A 325 20.19 6.29 -22.13
N LEU A 326 20.18 5.06 -22.66
CA LEU A 326 20.97 4.64 -23.83
C LEU A 326 20.08 4.15 -24.97
N THR A 327 18.85 4.66 -25.06
CA THR A 327 17.91 4.30 -26.13
C THR A 327 17.30 5.56 -26.75
N GLU A 328 16.62 5.40 -27.88
CA GLU A 328 15.85 6.47 -28.50
C GLU A 328 14.50 6.72 -27.78
N SER A 329 14.13 5.85 -26.83
CA SER A 329 12.90 5.97 -26.04
C SER A 329 12.99 7.13 -25.06
N ASN A 330 11.85 7.80 -24.82
CA ASN A 330 11.76 8.90 -23.86
C ASN A 330 10.51 8.75 -22.97
N GLN A 331 10.09 9.78 -22.24
CA GLN A 331 8.88 9.68 -21.41
C GLN A 331 7.59 9.55 -22.22
N TYR A 332 7.61 9.96 -23.49
CA TYR A 332 6.44 10.07 -24.37
C TYR A 332 6.40 8.96 -25.43
N ASN A 333 7.55 8.56 -25.97
CA ASN A 333 7.68 7.44 -26.90
C ASN A 333 8.15 6.19 -26.13
N GLN A 334 7.31 5.14 -26.15
CA GLN A 334 7.60 3.83 -25.54
C GLN A 334 8.70 3.12 -26.33
#